data_AF-A0A931JUU1-F1
#
_entry.id   AF-A0A931JUU1-F1
#
_cell.length_a   1.000
_cell.length_b   1.000
_cell.length_c   1.000
_cell.angle_alpha   90.00
_cell.angle_beta   90.00
_cell.angle_gamma   90.00
#
_symmetry.space_group_name_H-M   'P 1'
#
loop_
_entity.id
_entity.type
_entity.pdbx_description
1 polymer ?
#
loop_
_entity_poly.entity_id
_entity_poly.type
_entity_poly.pdbx_seq_one_letter_code
_entity_poly.pdbx_strand_id
1 'polypeptide(L)'
;MTTNANSLSGPFPLSPRERWPSTPWRRLSLWLSRETLNTLATTGELLNAISETAHLPLDLGEVREGLSLWHDRRAWPERGLHVGIHNPGAWSDRVIEAPGVVDVRFFAVLHTDPQEALRDARFDALLSHENGEVVIRTPEHPGKEASWYDWGAPRPVSFASILPGRIDAARASLAEGAGEPHLVRLLTELAAVLSRHEMRLTFEDRLHGRRPIRFTRDATRNGQEVRPTRDLVSMLAQRLEDELSRRSGNEGQSGVVRAAARVVSAWAAGWPTESADEQSRREAAETAARLAGDEPEVLLRAAYLRLCDCDTRAGLAAIEKASRGLVTNSGADACDPQAFLNAELDRSTPGTHTSARLAVCVALVAATTPADSLAYFRDDLSDDLKHSKALHGREGDEKLIMDAFRAVDRAQREVARRAA
;
A
#
# COMPACT_ATOMS: atom_id res chain seq x y z
N MET A 1 -7.94 30.13 6.69
CA MET A 1 -7.53 30.74 5.41
C MET A 1 -7.42 29.61 4.39
N THR A 2 -8.52 29.34 3.68
CA THR A 2 -8.62 28.30 2.65
C THR A 2 -8.13 28.85 1.33
N THR A 3 -6.89 28.52 0.95
CA THR A 3 -6.41 28.79 -0.41
C THR A 3 -7.14 27.86 -1.38
N ASN A 4 -8.00 28.44 -2.22
CA ASN A 4 -8.63 27.79 -3.36
C ASN A 4 -7.55 27.15 -4.26
N ALA A 5 -7.44 25.82 -4.22
CA ALA A 5 -6.53 25.01 -5.04
C ALA A 5 -7.07 24.70 -6.45
N ASN A 6 -8.08 25.42 -6.93
CA ASN A 6 -8.83 25.08 -8.15
C ASN A 6 -8.28 25.71 -9.45
N SER A 7 -6.97 25.84 -9.65
CA SER A 7 -6.48 26.33 -10.97
C SER A 7 -5.09 25.86 -11.43
N LEU A 8 -4.64 24.66 -11.03
CA LEU A 8 -3.52 24.01 -11.73
C LEU A 8 -4.07 22.95 -12.68
N SER A 9 -4.63 23.40 -13.80
CA SER A 9 -5.17 22.52 -14.85
C SER A 9 -4.03 21.93 -15.69
N GLY A 10 -3.42 20.84 -15.21
CA GLY A 10 -2.48 20.03 -15.97
C GLY A 10 -1.90 18.88 -15.14
N PRO A 11 -1.55 17.73 -15.78
CA PRO A 11 -0.96 16.61 -15.07
C PRO A 11 0.36 17.00 -14.40
N PHE A 12 0.57 16.53 -13.17
CA PHE A 12 1.74 16.93 -12.38
C PHE A 12 2.99 16.14 -12.77
N PRO A 13 4.19 16.77 -12.78
CA PRO A 13 5.44 16.04 -12.93
C PRO A 13 5.69 15.17 -11.70
N LEU A 14 6.30 14.00 -11.92
CA LEU A 14 6.59 13.02 -10.86
C LEU A 14 7.48 13.55 -9.74
N SER A 15 8.51 14.31 -10.08
CA SER A 15 9.48 14.81 -9.11
C SER A 15 10.20 16.06 -9.64
N PRO A 16 10.89 16.82 -8.78
CA PRO A 16 11.71 17.96 -9.20
C PRO A 16 13.07 17.56 -9.81
N ARG A 17 13.36 16.25 -9.96
CA ARG A 17 14.63 15.78 -10.52
C ARG A 17 14.80 16.19 -11.98
N GLU A 18 16.05 16.14 -12.45
CA GLU A 18 16.35 16.33 -13.88
C GLU A 18 15.52 15.35 -14.71
N ARG A 19 14.88 15.86 -15.77
CA ARG A 19 14.11 15.03 -16.68
C ARG A 19 15.04 14.11 -17.46
N TRP A 20 14.56 12.91 -17.76
CA TRP A 20 15.26 11.98 -18.62
C TRP A 20 15.76 12.64 -19.92
N PRO A 21 17.03 12.44 -20.31
CA PRO A 21 17.62 13.18 -21.41
C PRO A 21 16.96 12.85 -22.75
N SER A 22 16.60 13.89 -23.50
CA SER A 22 16.08 13.79 -24.86
C SER A 22 17.17 13.89 -25.93
N THR A 23 18.32 14.51 -25.62
CA THR A 23 19.39 14.75 -26.60
C THR A 23 20.33 13.54 -26.74
N PRO A 24 20.83 13.23 -27.95
CA PRO A 24 21.68 12.06 -28.19
C PRO A 24 22.93 12.02 -27.30
N TRP A 25 23.63 13.15 -27.14
CA TRP A 25 24.87 13.21 -26.36
C TRP A 25 24.64 12.95 -24.86
N ARG A 26 23.56 13.50 -24.28
CA ARG A 26 23.22 13.22 -22.88
C ARG A 26 22.75 11.77 -22.68
N ARG A 27 22.08 11.19 -23.68
CA ARG A 27 21.73 9.75 -23.66
C ARG A 27 22.98 8.88 -23.69
N LEU A 28 23.96 9.21 -24.51
CA LEU A 28 25.24 8.51 -24.57
C LEU A 28 26.01 8.61 -23.25
N SER A 29 26.11 9.80 -22.65
CA SER A 29 26.78 9.97 -21.36
C SER A 29 26.08 9.20 -20.23
N LEU A 30 24.75 9.17 -20.24
CA LEU A 30 23.96 8.41 -19.28
C LEU A 30 24.15 6.91 -19.46
N TRP A 31 24.17 6.44 -20.72
CA TRP A 31 24.46 5.05 -21.07
C TRP A 31 25.85 4.63 -20.56
N LEU A 32 26.90 5.39 -20.84
CA LEU A 32 28.26 5.12 -20.36
C LEU A 32 28.33 5.07 -18.82
N SER A 33 27.67 6.02 -18.15
CA SER A 33 27.62 6.07 -16.69
C SER A 33 26.91 4.85 -16.11
N ARG A 34 25.81 4.41 -16.75
CA ARG A 34 25.07 3.20 -16.38
C ARG A 34 25.95 1.95 -16.52
N GLU A 35 26.58 1.75 -17.67
CA GLU A 35 27.42 0.57 -17.92
C GLU A 35 28.58 0.50 -16.91
N THR A 36 29.17 1.66 -16.58
CA THR A 36 30.22 1.75 -15.56
C THR A 36 29.69 1.32 -14.19
N LEU A 37 28.54 1.85 -13.75
CA LEU A 37 27.94 1.50 -12.47
C LEU A 37 27.51 0.03 -12.40
N ASN A 38 26.98 -0.53 -13.48
CA ASN A 38 26.61 -1.95 -13.54
C ASN A 38 27.84 -2.86 -13.50
N THR A 39 28.92 -2.47 -14.18
CA THR A 39 30.21 -3.18 -14.13
C THR A 39 30.78 -3.17 -12.71
N LEU A 40 30.71 -2.03 -12.01
CA LEU A 40 31.14 -1.92 -10.61
C LEU A 40 30.31 -2.82 -9.67
N ALA A 41 28.99 -2.82 -9.82
CA ALA A 41 28.10 -3.68 -9.04
C ALA A 41 28.44 -5.16 -9.24
N THR A 42 28.56 -5.59 -10.50
CA THR A 42 28.86 -6.98 -10.87
C THR A 42 30.24 -7.40 -10.37
N THR A 43 31.24 -6.51 -10.46
CA THR A 43 32.59 -6.77 -9.94
C THR A 43 32.57 -6.94 -8.43
N GLY A 44 31.81 -6.10 -7.71
CA GLY A 44 31.67 -6.22 -6.25
C GLY A 44 30.98 -7.52 -5.84
N GLU A 45 29.92 -7.94 -6.54
CA GLU A 45 29.26 -9.23 -6.30
C GLU A 45 30.20 -10.42 -6.53
N LEU A 46 31.00 -10.38 -7.60
CA LEU A 46 32.00 -11.41 -7.88
C LEU A 46 33.05 -11.47 -6.76
N LEU A 47 33.54 -10.32 -6.29
CA LEU A 47 34.49 -10.26 -5.18
C LEU A 47 33.88 -10.80 -3.89
N ASN A 48 32.59 -10.53 -3.62
CA ASN A 48 31.89 -11.08 -2.46
C ASN A 48 31.80 -12.61 -2.55
N ALA A 49 31.39 -13.15 -3.70
CA ALA A 49 31.31 -14.60 -3.91
C ALA A 49 32.68 -15.29 -3.76
N ILE A 50 33.76 -14.66 -4.25
CA ILE A 50 35.14 -15.15 -4.06
C ILE A 50 35.51 -15.12 -2.58
N SER A 51 35.19 -14.04 -1.86
CA SER A 51 35.45 -13.91 -0.42
C SER A 51 34.77 -15.01 0.39
N GLU A 52 33.48 -15.24 0.14
CA GLU A 52 32.69 -16.29 0.80
C GLU A 52 33.26 -17.68 0.54
N THR A 53 33.62 -17.96 -0.72
CA THR A 53 34.20 -19.25 -1.13
C THR A 53 35.59 -19.48 -0.54
N ALA A 54 36.39 -18.42 -0.40
CA ALA A 54 37.74 -18.48 0.15
C ALA A 54 37.80 -18.27 1.68
N HIS A 55 36.65 -18.10 2.35
CA HIS A 55 36.54 -17.74 3.77
C HIS A 55 37.40 -16.53 4.16
N LEU A 56 37.49 -15.55 3.26
CA LEU A 56 38.21 -14.30 3.54
C LEU A 56 37.35 -13.41 4.46
N PRO A 57 37.97 -12.64 5.36
CA PRO A 57 37.26 -11.73 6.27
C PRO A 57 36.81 -10.44 5.57
N LEU A 58 36.39 -10.52 4.30
CA LEU A 58 35.83 -9.40 3.56
C LEU A 58 34.31 -9.61 3.52
N ASP A 59 33.62 -8.92 4.42
CA ASP A 59 32.17 -8.74 4.35
C ASP A 59 31.88 -7.54 3.47
N LEU A 60 31.55 -7.78 2.21
CA LEU A 60 31.18 -6.73 1.26
C LEU A 60 29.66 -6.45 1.27
N GLY A 61 28.90 -7.18 2.09
CA GLY A 61 27.45 -7.07 2.20
C GLY A 61 26.70 -7.15 0.86
N GLU A 62 25.43 -6.72 0.86
CA GLU A 62 24.65 -6.56 -0.37
C GLU A 62 25.14 -5.35 -1.17
N VAL A 63 26.21 -5.53 -1.96
CA VAL A 63 26.85 -4.47 -2.76
C VAL A 63 25.84 -3.67 -3.59
N ARG A 64 24.86 -4.35 -4.22
CA ARG A 64 23.81 -3.69 -5.01
C ARG A 64 22.85 -2.85 -4.17
N GLU A 65 22.56 -3.25 -2.94
CA GLU A 65 21.72 -2.45 -2.05
C GLU A 65 22.46 -1.19 -1.60
N GLY A 66 23.72 -1.33 -1.18
CA GLY A 66 24.59 -0.19 -0.84
C GLY A 66 24.74 0.80 -2.01
N LEU A 67 24.97 0.29 -3.22
CA LEU A 67 25.02 1.10 -4.44
C LEU A 67 23.68 1.74 -4.77
N SER A 68 22.56 1.06 -4.55
CA SER A 68 21.22 1.61 -4.75
C SER A 68 20.97 2.81 -3.82
N LEU A 69 21.26 2.66 -2.53
CA LEU A 69 21.13 3.73 -1.54
C LEU A 69 22.06 4.92 -1.84
N TRP A 70 23.30 4.64 -2.24
CA TRP A 70 24.23 5.67 -2.71
C TRP A 70 23.70 6.39 -3.96
N HIS A 71 23.20 5.63 -4.93
CA HIS A 71 22.71 6.15 -6.21
C HIS A 71 21.44 6.99 -6.01
N ASP A 72 20.55 6.59 -5.11
CA ASP A 72 19.33 7.33 -4.77
C ASP A 72 19.62 8.75 -4.26
N ARG A 73 20.79 8.96 -3.65
CA ARG A 73 21.27 10.27 -3.16
C ARG A 73 21.93 11.13 -4.25
N ARG A 74 22.16 10.59 -5.45
CA ARG A 74 22.77 11.34 -6.56
C ARG A 74 21.72 12.03 -7.42
N ALA A 75 22.13 13.16 -8.01
CA ALA A 75 21.39 13.83 -9.07
C ALA A 75 21.46 12.96 -10.34
N TRP A 76 20.54 12.01 -10.42
CA TRP A 76 20.34 11.15 -11.59
C TRP A 76 19.01 11.51 -12.26
N PRO A 77 18.93 11.52 -13.60
CA PRO A 77 17.69 11.82 -14.29
C PRO A 77 16.57 10.84 -13.95
N GLU A 78 15.35 11.35 -13.85
CA GLU A 78 14.14 10.55 -13.66
C GLU A 78 13.30 10.53 -14.93
N ARG A 79 12.80 9.34 -15.31
CA ARG A 79 11.84 9.20 -16.40
C ARG A 79 10.40 9.30 -15.89
N GLY A 80 9.50 9.82 -16.74
CA GLY A 80 8.05 9.83 -16.48
C GLY A 80 7.48 8.42 -16.30
N LEU A 81 6.22 8.32 -15.86
CA LEU A 81 5.56 7.01 -15.75
C LEU A 81 5.33 6.46 -17.15
N HIS A 82 5.71 5.22 -17.36
CA HIS A 82 5.45 4.51 -18.61
C HIS A 82 4.47 3.40 -18.34
N VAL A 83 3.34 3.40 -19.03
CA VAL A 83 2.33 2.36 -18.93
C VAL A 83 2.18 1.68 -20.28
N GLY A 84 2.39 0.36 -20.31
CA GLY A 84 2.09 -0.43 -21.49
C GLY A 84 0.58 -0.70 -21.60
N ILE A 85 0.06 -0.85 -22.81
CA ILE A 85 -1.29 -1.31 -23.10
C ILE A 85 -1.16 -2.52 -24.00
N HIS A 86 -1.43 -3.69 -23.45
CA HIS A 86 -1.40 -4.95 -24.16
C HIS A 86 -2.67 -5.12 -24.99
N ASN A 87 -2.48 -5.33 -26.30
CA ASN A 87 -3.57 -5.47 -27.28
C ASN A 87 -4.61 -4.33 -27.19
N PRO A 88 -4.19 -3.07 -27.47
CA PRO A 88 -5.05 -1.90 -27.33
C PRO A 88 -6.29 -1.98 -28.23
N GLY A 89 -7.37 -1.34 -27.78
CA GLY A 89 -8.62 -1.20 -28.54
C GLY A 89 -9.51 -0.10 -27.95
N ALA A 90 -10.77 -0.03 -28.39
CA ALA A 90 -11.68 1.05 -27.97
C ALA A 90 -11.88 1.17 -26.44
N TRP A 91 -11.67 0.09 -25.68
CA TRP A 91 -11.71 0.13 -24.22
C TRP A 91 -10.52 0.92 -23.64
N SER A 92 -9.33 0.78 -24.21
CA SER A 92 -8.11 1.43 -23.72
C SER A 92 -8.08 2.90 -24.06
N ASP A 93 -8.64 3.30 -25.22
CA ASP A 93 -8.74 4.71 -25.61
C ASP A 93 -9.52 5.50 -24.56
N ARG A 94 -10.65 4.95 -24.08
CA ARG A 94 -11.44 5.56 -22.99
C ARG A 94 -10.65 5.73 -21.70
N VAL A 95 -9.75 4.80 -21.37
CA VAL A 95 -8.88 4.89 -20.17
C VAL A 95 -7.76 5.92 -20.36
N ILE A 96 -7.19 6.01 -21.57
CA ILE A 96 -6.14 6.99 -21.90
C ILE A 96 -6.71 8.42 -21.86
N GLU A 97 -7.91 8.61 -22.43
CA GLU A 97 -8.62 9.89 -22.50
C GLU A 97 -9.24 10.33 -21.17
N ALA A 98 -9.47 9.38 -20.26
CA ALA A 98 -10.00 9.70 -18.93
C ALA A 98 -9.06 10.65 -18.16
N PRO A 99 -9.60 11.61 -17.38
CA PRO A 99 -8.77 12.53 -16.62
C PRO A 99 -7.83 11.78 -15.66
N GLY A 100 -6.55 12.15 -15.70
CA GLY A 100 -5.49 11.65 -14.82
C GLY A 100 -4.98 12.73 -13.87
N VAL A 101 -4.19 12.33 -12.88
CA VAL A 101 -3.51 13.24 -11.92
C VAL A 101 -2.04 13.42 -12.30
N VAL A 102 -1.41 12.34 -12.77
CA VAL A 102 0.02 12.27 -13.07
C VAL A 102 0.27 12.18 -14.57
N ASP A 103 1.39 12.76 -15.03
CA ASP A 103 1.83 12.61 -16.42
C ASP A 103 2.29 11.17 -16.70
N VAL A 104 1.45 10.44 -17.44
CA VAL A 104 1.68 9.05 -17.86
C VAL A 104 1.84 8.99 -19.38
N ARG A 105 2.89 8.30 -19.83
CA ARG A 105 3.07 7.94 -21.23
C ARG A 105 2.57 6.52 -21.47
N PHE A 106 1.63 6.39 -22.40
CA PHE A 106 1.10 5.09 -22.81
C PHE A 106 1.84 4.55 -24.03
N PHE A 107 2.07 3.24 -24.03
CA PHE A 107 2.76 2.53 -25.10
C PHE A 107 1.94 1.32 -25.52
N ALA A 108 1.68 1.17 -26.82
CA ALA A 108 1.06 -0.05 -27.33
C ALA A 108 2.06 -1.22 -27.24
N VAL A 109 1.59 -2.36 -26.72
CA VAL A 109 2.34 -3.61 -26.63
C VAL A 109 1.57 -4.67 -27.41
N LEU A 110 2.23 -5.27 -28.40
CA LEU A 110 1.64 -6.26 -29.30
C LEU A 110 2.39 -7.58 -29.19
N HIS A 111 1.66 -8.69 -29.06
CA HIS A 111 2.16 -10.05 -29.26
C HIS A 111 3.36 -10.47 -28.38
N THR A 112 3.36 -10.05 -27.11
CA THR A 112 4.39 -10.44 -26.13
C THR A 112 3.70 -10.92 -24.85
N ASP A 113 4.34 -11.85 -24.14
CA ASP A 113 3.88 -12.20 -22.80
C ASP A 113 3.82 -10.92 -21.92
N PRO A 114 2.72 -10.69 -21.17
CA PRO A 114 2.58 -9.50 -20.33
C PRO A 114 3.72 -9.26 -19.33
N GLN A 115 4.28 -10.32 -18.74
CA GLN A 115 5.38 -10.18 -17.77
C GLN A 115 6.71 -9.88 -18.46
N GLU A 116 6.97 -10.51 -19.60
CA GLU A 116 8.13 -10.20 -20.44
C GLU A 116 8.07 -8.73 -20.90
N ALA A 117 6.92 -8.25 -21.38
CA ALA A 117 6.74 -6.86 -21.80
C ALA A 117 6.96 -5.86 -20.65
N LEU A 118 6.50 -6.16 -19.43
CA LEU A 118 6.75 -5.34 -18.25
C LEU A 118 8.25 -5.18 -17.97
N ARG A 119 9.02 -6.28 -18.10
CA ARG A 119 10.45 -6.32 -17.81
C ARG A 119 11.28 -5.67 -18.91
N ASP A 120 11.09 -6.07 -20.15
CA ASP A 120 11.95 -5.67 -21.28
C ASP A 120 11.79 -4.19 -21.63
N ALA A 121 10.54 -3.73 -21.69
CA ALA A 121 10.24 -2.32 -21.92
C ALA A 121 10.28 -1.49 -20.63
N ARG A 122 10.50 -2.15 -19.47
CA ARG A 122 10.61 -1.54 -18.14
C ARG A 122 9.45 -0.63 -17.83
N PHE A 123 8.22 -1.06 -18.10
CA PHE A 123 7.04 -0.29 -17.77
C PHE A 123 6.86 -0.18 -16.25
N ASP A 124 6.18 0.86 -15.79
CA ASP A 124 5.76 1.00 -14.39
C ASP A 124 4.46 0.24 -14.11
N ALA A 125 3.60 0.12 -15.13
CA ALA A 125 2.45 -0.77 -15.12
C ALA A 125 2.11 -1.22 -16.55
N LEU A 126 1.34 -2.30 -16.68
CA LEU A 126 0.80 -2.81 -17.93
C LEU A 126 -0.70 -3.00 -17.77
N LEU A 127 -1.46 -2.38 -18.67
CA LEU A 127 -2.89 -2.59 -18.81
C LEU A 127 -3.17 -3.67 -19.85
N SER A 128 -4.14 -4.50 -19.55
CA SER A 128 -4.59 -5.57 -20.44
C SER A 128 -6.08 -5.78 -20.26
N HIS A 129 -6.73 -6.37 -21.26
CA HIS A 129 -8.11 -6.80 -21.16
C HIS A 129 -8.18 -8.31 -21.37
N GLU A 130 -8.49 -9.03 -20.31
CA GLU A 130 -8.39 -10.49 -20.23
C GLU A 130 -9.71 -11.04 -19.70
N ASN A 131 -10.31 -12.00 -20.39
CA ASN A 131 -11.56 -12.65 -19.97
C ASN A 131 -12.72 -11.68 -19.65
N GLY A 132 -12.76 -10.51 -20.29
CA GLY A 132 -13.78 -9.49 -20.04
C GLY A 132 -13.47 -8.54 -18.86
N GLU A 133 -12.30 -8.67 -18.24
CA GLU A 133 -11.85 -7.81 -17.15
C GLU A 133 -10.69 -6.93 -17.59
N VAL A 134 -10.58 -5.74 -17.01
CA VAL A 134 -9.36 -4.92 -17.14
C VAL A 134 -8.39 -5.36 -16.06
N VAL A 135 -7.18 -5.75 -16.45
CA VAL A 135 -6.13 -6.16 -15.51
C VAL A 135 -4.97 -5.19 -15.59
N ILE A 136 -4.62 -4.63 -14.43
CA ILE A 136 -3.41 -3.83 -14.23
C ILE A 136 -2.34 -4.76 -13.66
N ARG A 137 -1.14 -4.77 -14.23
CA ARG A 137 0.02 -5.49 -13.66
C ARG A 137 1.18 -4.54 -13.42
N THR A 138 1.98 -4.80 -12.41
CA THR A 138 3.21 -4.06 -12.12
C THR A 138 4.42 -5.00 -12.14
N PRO A 139 5.65 -4.51 -12.38
CA PRO A 139 6.83 -5.37 -12.45
C PRO A 139 7.20 -5.97 -11.10
N GLU A 140 7.42 -7.29 -11.05
CA GLU A 140 7.96 -7.98 -9.88
C GLU A 140 9.37 -8.50 -10.13
N HIS A 141 10.20 -8.42 -9.09
CA HIS A 141 11.55 -8.93 -9.08
C HIS A 141 11.72 -9.88 -7.87
N PRO A 142 12.55 -10.93 -7.99
CA PRO A 142 12.83 -11.82 -6.86
C PRO A 142 13.34 -11.05 -5.63
N GLY A 143 12.75 -11.31 -4.46
CA GLY A 143 13.05 -10.63 -3.20
C GLY A 143 12.53 -9.20 -3.09
N LYS A 144 11.79 -8.72 -4.10
CA LYS A 144 11.22 -7.37 -4.20
C LYS A 144 9.78 -7.44 -4.71
N GLU A 145 9.04 -8.42 -4.19
CA GLU A 145 7.66 -8.70 -4.54
C GLU A 145 6.71 -7.59 -4.04
N ALA A 146 5.51 -7.58 -4.62
CA ALA A 146 4.44 -6.73 -4.13
C ALA A 146 4.03 -7.06 -2.69
N SER A 147 3.61 -6.05 -1.94
CA SER A 147 3.03 -6.27 -0.61
C SER A 147 1.60 -6.81 -0.66
N TRP A 148 0.92 -6.60 -1.80
CA TRP A 148 -0.42 -7.09 -2.07
C TRP A 148 -0.43 -7.83 -3.41
N TYR A 149 -0.89 -9.07 -3.45
CA TYR A 149 -1.00 -9.80 -4.71
C TYR A 149 -1.98 -9.13 -5.70
N ASP A 150 -3.25 -9.01 -5.32
CA ASP A 150 -4.30 -8.49 -6.21
C ASP A 150 -5.25 -7.51 -5.49
N TRP A 151 -5.29 -6.24 -5.91
CA TRP A 151 -6.26 -5.26 -5.39
C TRP A 151 -7.73 -5.62 -5.73
N GLY A 152 -7.95 -6.37 -6.80
CA GLY A 152 -9.25 -6.85 -7.26
C GLY A 152 -9.88 -7.90 -6.35
N ALA A 153 -9.07 -8.57 -5.52
CA ALA A 153 -9.53 -9.58 -4.56
C ALA A 153 -9.46 -9.06 -3.11
N PRO A 154 -10.36 -9.54 -2.23
CA PRO A 154 -10.19 -9.37 -0.78
C PRO A 154 -8.85 -9.92 -0.33
N ARG A 155 -8.19 -9.23 0.60
CA ARG A 155 -6.90 -9.67 1.12
C ARG A 155 -7.13 -10.61 2.31
N PRO A 156 -6.37 -11.72 2.45
CA PRO A 156 -6.40 -12.51 3.68
C PRO A 156 -6.20 -11.62 4.90
N VAL A 157 -7.08 -11.74 5.89
CA VAL A 157 -7.16 -10.77 6.98
C VAL A 157 -6.07 -11.04 8.00
N SER A 158 -4.99 -10.29 7.89
CA SER A 158 -3.88 -10.29 8.84
C SER A 158 -3.64 -8.88 9.39
N PHE A 159 -2.82 -8.75 10.43
CA PHE A 159 -2.39 -7.43 10.92
C PHE A 159 -1.80 -6.57 9.80
N ALA A 160 -0.93 -7.16 8.96
CA ALA A 160 -0.33 -6.48 7.81
C ALA A 160 -1.33 -6.14 6.68
N SER A 161 -2.51 -6.77 6.67
CA SER A 161 -3.61 -6.36 5.80
C SER A 161 -4.37 -5.17 6.38
N ILE A 162 -4.58 -5.11 7.70
CA ILE A 162 -5.38 -4.07 8.33
C ILE A 162 -4.56 -2.77 8.44
N LEU A 163 -3.31 -2.86 8.86
CA LEU A 163 -2.39 -1.72 9.00
C LEU A 163 -1.19 -1.92 8.08
N PRO A 164 -1.37 -1.83 6.76
CA PRO A 164 -0.33 -2.13 5.80
C PRO A 164 0.77 -1.06 5.81
N GLY A 165 2.02 -1.48 6.03
CA GLY A 165 3.19 -0.60 5.83
C GLY A 165 3.49 -0.32 4.35
N ARG A 166 2.92 -1.11 3.44
CA ARG A 166 2.99 -0.97 1.98
C ARG A 166 1.65 -1.39 1.38
N ILE A 167 1.22 -0.69 0.32
CA ILE A 167 -0.06 -0.94 -0.37
C ILE A 167 0.11 -1.26 -1.86
N ASP A 168 1.34 -1.40 -2.34
CA ASP A 168 1.66 -1.69 -3.73
C ASP A 168 1.20 -3.09 -4.14
N ALA A 169 0.55 -3.19 -5.30
CA ALA A 169 0.06 -4.46 -5.81
C ALA A 169 0.92 -5.06 -6.93
N ALA A 170 0.91 -6.39 -7.05
CA ALA A 170 1.44 -7.10 -8.22
C ALA A 170 0.46 -6.96 -9.39
N ARG A 171 -0.84 -7.06 -9.10
CA ARG A 171 -1.92 -6.88 -10.07
C ARG A 171 -3.18 -6.23 -9.48
N ALA A 172 -4.07 -5.79 -10.35
CA ALA A 172 -5.43 -5.41 -10.00
C ALA A 172 -6.38 -5.97 -11.06
N SER A 173 -7.14 -6.99 -10.71
CA SER A 173 -8.16 -7.61 -11.57
C SER A 173 -9.49 -6.86 -11.40
N LEU A 174 -9.85 -6.05 -12.39
CA LEU A 174 -10.96 -5.11 -12.29
C LEU A 174 -12.14 -5.63 -13.12
N ALA A 175 -12.97 -6.46 -12.48
CA ALA A 175 -14.25 -6.89 -13.05
C ALA A 175 -15.09 -5.67 -13.45
N GLU A 176 -15.65 -5.71 -14.65
CA GLU A 176 -16.42 -4.60 -15.26
C GLU A 176 -15.60 -3.31 -15.48
N GLY A 177 -14.26 -3.37 -15.43
CA GLY A 177 -13.39 -2.19 -15.56
C GLY A 177 -13.57 -1.37 -16.82
N ALA A 178 -14.04 -1.98 -17.91
CA ALA A 178 -14.34 -1.26 -19.14
C ALA A 178 -15.51 -0.27 -19.01
N GLY A 179 -16.34 -0.37 -17.97
CA GLY A 179 -17.43 0.57 -17.65
C GLY A 179 -16.96 1.80 -16.87
N GLU A 180 -15.80 1.74 -16.23
CA GLU A 180 -15.34 2.72 -15.24
C GLU A 180 -13.95 3.29 -15.59
N PRO A 181 -13.76 3.89 -16.78
CA PRO A 181 -12.43 4.24 -17.29
C PRO A 181 -11.68 5.23 -16.40
N HIS A 182 -12.38 6.12 -15.68
CA HIS A 182 -11.75 7.08 -14.78
C HIS A 182 -11.15 6.41 -13.54
N LEU A 183 -11.87 5.49 -12.89
CA LEU A 183 -11.32 4.73 -11.77
C LEU A 183 -10.19 3.80 -12.20
N VAL A 184 -10.32 3.14 -13.36
CA VAL A 184 -9.24 2.35 -13.95
C VAL A 184 -8.00 3.22 -14.17
N ARG A 185 -8.18 4.43 -14.72
CA ARG A 185 -7.08 5.36 -14.94
C ARG A 185 -6.37 5.75 -13.64
N LEU A 186 -7.11 6.12 -12.61
CA LEU A 186 -6.54 6.49 -11.31
C LEU A 186 -5.84 5.31 -10.61
N LEU A 187 -6.44 4.10 -10.65
CA LEU A 187 -5.81 2.89 -10.14
C LEU A 187 -4.53 2.53 -10.90
N THR A 188 -4.51 2.76 -12.22
CA THR A 188 -3.32 2.54 -13.05
C THR A 188 -2.21 3.49 -12.66
N GLU A 189 -2.52 4.78 -12.48
CA GLU A 189 -1.56 5.78 -12.02
C GLU A 189 -1.01 5.41 -10.65
N LEU A 190 -1.89 5.05 -9.71
CA LEU A 190 -1.48 4.66 -8.36
C LEU A 190 -0.62 3.39 -8.35
N ALA A 191 -0.99 2.37 -9.13
CA ALA A 191 -0.18 1.16 -9.28
C ALA A 191 1.20 1.46 -9.89
N ALA A 192 1.24 2.28 -10.94
CA ALA A 192 2.48 2.68 -11.59
C ALA A 192 3.39 3.49 -10.65
N VAL A 193 2.83 4.42 -9.89
CA VAL A 193 3.52 5.17 -8.83
C VAL A 193 4.07 4.19 -7.79
N LEU A 194 3.22 3.37 -7.16
CA LEU A 194 3.61 2.43 -6.12
C LEU A 194 4.60 1.35 -6.60
N SER A 195 4.63 1.01 -7.89
CA SER A 195 5.66 0.13 -8.47
C SER A 195 7.09 0.67 -8.30
N ARG A 196 7.22 1.97 -8.03
CA ARG A 196 8.49 2.65 -7.74
C ARG A 196 8.80 2.75 -6.24
N HIS A 197 8.11 2.00 -5.39
CA HIS A 197 8.51 1.88 -3.99
C HIS A 197 9.96 1.37 -3.89
N GLU A 198 10.74 1.82 -2.90
CA GLU A 198 12.16 1.46 -2.79
C GLU A 198 12.39 -0.06 -2.66
N MET A 199 11.45 -0.74 -1.99
CA MET A 199 11.39 -2.19 -1.84
C MET A 199 10.97 -2.93 -3.12
N ARG A 200 10.50 -2.23 -4.16
CA ARG A 200 10.13 -2.81 -5.47
C ARG A 200 11.22 -2.63 -6.52
N LEU A 201 12.03 -1.59 -6.39
CA LEU A 201 13.04 -1.24 -7.39
C LEU A 201 14.31 -2.07 -7.23
N THR A 202 14.85 -2.55 -8.34
CA THR A 202 16.22 -3.07 -8.44
C THR A 202 17.22 -1.94 -8.63
N PHE A 203 18.51 -2.24 -8.55
CA PHE A 203 19.56 -1.29 -8.93
C PHE A 203 19.43 -0.90 -10.42
N GLU A 204 19.09 -1.87 -11.26
CA GLU A 204 18.97 -1.68 -12.70
C GLU A 204 17.81 -0.74 -13.07
N ASP A 205 16.66 -0.88 -12.40
CA ASP A 205 15.53 0.04 -12.54
C ASP A 205 15.94 1.49 -12.27
N ARG A 206 16.71 1.71 -11.19
CA ARG A 206 17.19 3.03 -10.79
C ARG A 206 18.08 3.65 -11.86
N LEU A 207 19.00 2.86 -12.44
CA LEU A 207 19.87 3.33 -13.53
C LEU A 207 19.06 3.74 -14.77
N HIS A 208 17.93 3.07 -15.01
CA HIS A 208 16.99 3.38 -16.09
C HIS A 208 15.97 4.47 -15.75
N GLY A 209 16.18 5.18 -14.64
CA GLY A 209 15.38 6.34 -14.27
C GLY A 209 14.05 6.02 -13.61
N ARG A 210 13.77 4.75 -13.27
CA ARG A 210 12.70 4.39 -12.33
C ARG A 210 13.23 4.67 -10.93
N ARG A 211 12.97 5.88 -10.45
CA ARG A 211 13.52 6.34 -9.17
C ARG A 211 12.52 6.13 -8.05
N PRO A 212 12.98 5.87 -6.82
CA PRO A 212 12.07 5.76 -5.69
C PRO A 212 11.33 7.08 -5.52
N ILE A 213 10.02 6.96 -5.32
CA ILE A 213 9.21 8.09 -4.88
C ILE A 213 9.61 8.37 -3.45
N ARG A 214 10.13 9.56 -3.21
CA ARG A 214 10.56 9.97 -1.86
C ARG A 214 9.35 10.56 -1.15
N PHE A 215 8.91 9.88 -0.10
CA PHE A 215 7.74 10.27 0.70
C PHE A 215 8.08 11.27 1.81
N THR A 216 9.36 11.49 2.08
CA THR A 216 9.84 12.41 3.12
C THR A 216 10.58 13.60 2.53
N ARG A 217 10.37 14.77 3.15
CA ARG A 217 11.32 15.88 3.04
C ARG A 217 12.67 15.35 3.51
N ASP A 218 13.65 15.28 2.61
CA ASP A 218 15.05 15.33 3.06
C ASP A 218 15.19 16.68 3.78
N ALA A 219 14.99 16.66 5.09
CA ALA A 219 15.27 17.79 5.95
C ALA A 219 16.78 18.05 5.83
N THR A 220 17.11 19.05 5.01
CA THR A 220 18.34 19.83 5.08
C THR A 220 19.63 19.05 5.30
N ARG A 221 20.36 18.77 4.21
CA ARG A 221 21.82 18.86 4.26
C ARG A 221 22.28 20.01 3.38
N ASN A 222 23.00 20.95 3.99
CA ASN A 222 23.81 22.00 3.35
C ASN A 222 23.04 23.10 2.59
N GLY A 223 22.10 23.78 3.24
CA GLY A 223 21.57 25.06 2.72
C GLY A 223 20.88 25.00 1.35
N GLN A 224 20.52 23.81 0.86
CA GLN A 224 19.75 23.66 -0.37
C GLN A 224 18.27 23.95 -0.12
N GLU A 225 17.64 24.57 -1.12
CA GLU A 225 16.22 24.89 -1.17
C GLU A 225 15.37 23.65 -0.84
N VAL A 226 14.66 23.67 0.28
CA VAL A 226 13.69 22.63 0.65
C VAL A 226 12.49 22.77 -0.28
N ARG A 227 12.47 21.98 -1.35
CA ARG A 227 11.28 21.86 -2.19
C ARG A 227 10.35 20.82 -1.56
N PRO A 228 9.09 21.15 -1.26
CA PRO A 228 8.14 20.15 -0.80
C PRO A 228 7.97 19.08 -1.89
N THR A 229 8.48 17.88 -1.62
CA THR A 229 8.15 16.71 -2.45
C THR A 229 6.67 16.43 -2.25
N ARG A 230 5.90 16.41 -3.34
CA ARG A 230 4.46 16.14 -3.27
C ARG A 230 4.26 14.65 -3.06
N ASP A 231 3.44 14.30 -2.08
CA ASP A 231 3.04 12.91 -1.85
C ASP A 231 2.03 12.49 -2.93
N LEU A 232 2.56 11.99 -4.05
CA LEU A 232 1.75 11.54 -5.19
C LEU A 232 0.76 10.44 -4.80
N VAL A 233 1.15 9.56 -3.87
CA VAL A 233 0.30 8.46 -3.40
C VAL A 233 -0.91 9.03 -2.68
N SER A 234 -0.69 9.98 -1.77
CA SER A 234 -1.80 10.67 -1.08
C SER A 234 -2.69 11.46 -2.03
N MET A 235 -2.12 12.19 -3.00
CA MET A 235 -2.94 12.91 -3.99
C MET A 235 -3.80 11.97 -4.83
N LEU A 236 -3.25 10.83 -5.26
CA LEU A 236 -4.00 9.82 -6.04
C LEU A 236 -5.06 9.11 -5.18
N ALA A 237 -4.74 8.79 -3.92
CA ALA A 237 -5.68 8.17 -3.00
C ALA A 237 -6.84 9.12 -2.63
N GLN A 238 -6.55 10.40 -2.37
CA GLN A 238 -7.57 11.43 -2.19
C GLN A 238 -8.41 11.62 -3.46
N ARG A 239 -7.79 11.58 -4.64
CA ARG A 239 -8.55 11.67 -5.89
C ARG A 239 -9.45 10.45 -6.11
N LEU A 240 -9.00 9.25 -5.74
CA LEU A 240 -9.85 8.06 -5.74
C LEU A 240 -11.01 8.23 -4.73
N GLU A 241 -10.73 8.73 -3.54
CA GLU A 241 -11.74 9.04 -2.53
C GLU A 241 -12.80 10.01 -3.06
N ASP A 242 -12.39 11.12 -3.69
CA ASP A 242 -13.29 12.10 -4.30
C ASP A 242 -14.26 11.47 -5.32
N GLU A 243 -13.79 10.48 -6.08
CA GLU A 243 -14.61 9.77 -7.07
C GLU A 243 -15.53 8.72 -6.41
N LEU A 244 -15.09 8.12 -5.30
CA LEU A 244 -15.87 7.17 -4.52
C LEU A 244 -16.94 7.87 -3.67
N SER A 245 -16.66 9.07 -3.14
CA SER A 245 -17.58 9.81 -2.27
C SER A 245 -18.85 10.26 -2.99
N ARG A 246 -18.77 10.45 -4.31
CA ARG A 246 -19.92 10.78 -5.18
C ARG A 246 -20.84 9.61 -5.46
N ARG A 247 -20.43 8.38 -5.12
CA ARG A 247 -21.19 7.15 -5.40
C ARG A 247 -22.16 6.81 -4.28
N SER A 248 -23.29 6.24 -4.66
CA SER A 248 -24.26 5.70 -3.70
C SER A 248 -23.79 4.36 -3.13
N GLY A 249 -24.25 4.00 -1.93
CA GLY A 249 -23.85 2.73 -1.28
C GLY A 249 -24.25 1.47 -2.07
N ASN A 250 -25.26 1.55 -2.94
CA ASN A 250 -25.70 0.44 -3.78
C ASN A 250 -24.81 0.23 -5.02
N GLU A 251 -23.99 1.22 -5.39
CA GLU A 251 -23.04 1.15 -6.51
C GLU A 251 -21.72 0.44 -6.14
N GLY A 252 -21.53 0.04 -4.87
CA GLY A 252 -20.37 -0.70 -4.38
C GLY A 252 -20.22 -2.12 -4.95
N GLN A 253 -21.10 -2.55 -5.88
CA GLN A 253 -21.09 -3.90 -6.44
C GLN A 253 -20.04 -4.09 -7.53
N SER A 254 -19.59 -3.03 -8.22
CA SER A 254 -18.59 -3.17 -9.27
C SER A 254 -17.21 -3.53 -8.71
N GLY A 255 -16.50 -4.46 -9.36
CA GLY A 255 -15.17 -4.91 -8.93
C GLY A 255 -14.15 -3.78 -8.86
N VAL A 256 -14.25 -2.77 -9.74
CA VAL A 256 -13.37 -1.60 -9.76
C VAL A 256 -13.57 -0.73 -8.53
N VAL A 257 -14.83 -0.50 -8.15
CA VAL A 257 -15.19 0.31 -6.97
C VAL A 257 -14.69 -0.36 -5.70
N ARG A 258 -14.85 -1.69 -5.59
CA ARG A 258 -14.30 -2.45 -4.44
C ARG A 258 -12.79 -2.41 -4.39
N ALA A 259 -12.10 -2.57 -5.53
CA ALA A 259 -10.65 -2.46 -5.59
C ALA A 259 -10.18 -1.05 -5.15
N ALA A 260 -10.82 0.01 -5.62
CA ALA A 260 -10.52 1.38 -5.20
C ALA A 260 -10.79 1.59 -3.70
N ALA A 261 -11.93 1.14 -3.17
CA ALA A 261 -12.26 1.24 -1.75
C ALA A 261 -11.25 0.51 -0.86
N ARG A 262 -10.82 -0.69 -1.27
CA ARG A 262 -9.76 -1.46 -0.62
C ARG A 262 -8.45 -0.70 -0.53
N VAL A 263 -8.01 -0.09 -1.64
CA VAL A 263 -6.76 0.67 -1.69
C VAL A 263 -6.85 1.97 -0.89
N VAL A 264 -7.97 2.70 -1.01
CA VAL A 264 -8.19 3.95 -0.28
C VAL A 264 -8.24 3.70 1.22
N SER A 265 -8.95 2.67 1.70
CA SER A 265 -8.94 2.31 3.12
C SER A 265 -7.54 1.90 3.62
N ALA A 266 -6.79 1.13 2.81
CA ALA A 266 -5.42 0.73 3.14
C ALA A 266 -4.47 1.93 3.25
N TRP A 267 -4.56 2.88 2.31
CA TRP A 267 -3.85 4.15 2.37
C TRP A 267 -4.23 4.93 3.63
N ALA A 268 -5.53 5.11 3.85
CA ALA A 268 -6.06 5.86 4.98
C ALA A 268 -5.63 5.29 6.33
N ALA A 269 -5.51 3.97 6.48
CA ALA A 269 -5.14 3.35 7.75
C ALA A 269 -3.62 3.22 7.97
N GLY A 270 -2.88 2.81 6.94
CA GLY A 270 -1.48 2.37 7.09
C GLY A 270 -0.42 3.25 6.43
N TRP A 271 -0.79 4.11 5.47
CA TRP A 271 0.22 4.88 4.74
C TRP A 271 0.81 5.99 5.61
N PRO A 272 2.15 6.12 5.68
CA PRO A 272 2.80 7.18 6.43
C PRO A 272 2.63 8.52 5.68
N THR A 273 1.56 9.25 5.97
CA THR A 273 1.31 10.58 5.41
C THR A 273 1.73 11.67 6.38
N GLU A 274 2.67 12.54 5.99
CA GLU A 274 2.90 13.81 6.70
C GLU A 274 1.91 14.91 6.25
N SER A 275 1.20 14.68 5.14
CA SER A 275 0.45 15.73 4.42
C SER A 275 -1.07 15.61 4.50
N ALA A 276 -1.62 14.43 4.80
CA ALA A 276 -3.06 14.25 4.95
C ALA A 276 -3.45 14.49 6.40
N ASP A 277 -4.45 15.35 6.62
CA ASP A 277 -5.05 15.50 7.94
C ASP A 277 -5.83 14.23 8.35
N GLU A 278 -5.90 13.99 9.65
CA GLU A 278 -6.52 12.79 10.23
C GLU A 278 -8.00 12.68 9.87
N GLN A 279 -8.70 13.82 9.78
CA GLN A 279 -10.11 13.89 9.42
C GLN A 279 -10.35 13.39 7.99
N SER A 280 -9.55 13.84 7.02
CA SER A 280 -9.60 13.39 5.63
C SER A 280 -9.32 11.89 5.51
N ARG A 281 -8.38 11.37 6.31
CA ARG A 281 -8.11 9.91 6.36
C ARG A 281 -9.31 9.15 6.92
N ARG A 282 -9.96 9.67 7.96
CA ARG A 282 -11.20 9.09 8.48
C ARG A 282 -12.30 9.09 7.43
N GLU A 283 -12.57 10.21 6.78
CA GLU A 283 -13.58 10.33 5.72
C GLU A 283 -13.34 9.33 4.59
N ALA A 284 -12.07 9.18 4.17
CA ALA A 284 -11.68 8.19 3.18
C ALA A 284 -11.98 6.75 3.59
N ALA A 285 -11.70 6.40 4.85
CA ALA A 285 -12.00 5.06 5.37
C ALA A 285 -13.50 4.82 5.53
N GLU A 286 -14.29 5.84 5.89
CA GLU A 286 -15.75 5.75 5.93
C GLU A 286 -16.36 5.54 4.54
N THR A 287 -15.90 6.33 3.55
CA THR A 287 -16.29 6.16 2.15
C THR A 287 -15.95 4.76 1.65
N ALA A 288 -14.74 4.28 1.93
CA ALA A 288 -14.33 2.93 1.56
C ALA A 288 -15.16 1.84 2.25
N ALA A 289 -15.40 1.93 3.57
CA ALA A 289 -16.18 0.96 4.31
C ALA A 289 -17.64 0.90 3.87
N ARG A 290 -18.22 2.03 3.43
CA ARG A 290 -19.56 2.08 2.83
C ARG A 290 -19.63 1.29 1.52
N LEU A 291 -18.59 1.35 0.69
CA LEU A 291 -18.59 0.78 -0.67
C LEU A 291 -18.05 -0.65 -0.74
N ALA A 292 -17.04 -0.99 0.08
CA ALA A 292 -16.52 -2.36 0.16
C ALA A 292 -17.49 -3.33 0.85
N GLY A 293 -18.48 -2.79 1.59
CA GLY A 293 -19.59 -3.55 2.15
C GLY A 293 -19.26 -4.25 3.47
N ASP A 294 -18.98 -5.55 3.39
CA ASP A 294 -18.80 -6.48 4.51
C ASP A 294 -17.39 -7.06 4.62
N GLU A 295 -16.44 -6.55 3.82
CA GLU A 295 -15.03 -6.92 3.88
C GLU A 295 -14.42 -6.59 5.26
N PRO A 296 -14.01 -7.60 6.06
CA PRO A 296 -13.57 -7.39 7.42
C PRO A 296 -12.34 -6.50 7.52
N GLU A 297 -11.38 -6.61 6.60
CA GLU A 297 -10.17 -5.80 6.60
C GLU A 297 -10.47 -4.31 6.40
N VAL A 298 -11.44 -3.97 5.54
CA VAL A 298 -11.85 -2.58 5.31
C VAL A 298 -12.59 -2.03 6.52
N LEU A 299 -13.45 -2.84 7.14
CA LEU A 299 -14.19 -2.46 8.35
C LEU A 299 -13.26 -2.27 9.55
N LEU A 300 -12.22 -3.10 9.72
CA LEU A 300 -11.24 -2.95 10.79
C LEU A 300 -10.34 -1.73 10.59
N ARG A 301 -10.03 -1.36 9.34
CA ARG A 301 -9.36 -0.08 9.01
C ARG A 301 -10.20 1.14 9.40
N ALA A 302 -11.50 1.10 9.11
CA ALA A 302 -12.41 2.17 9.53
C ALA A 302 -12.56 2.21 11.07
N ALA A 303 -12.66 1.04 11.72
CA ALA A 303 -12.68 0.95 13.17
C ALA A 303 -11.44 1.58 13.80
N TYR A 304 -10.25 1.23 13.29
CA TYR A 304 -8.98 1.80 13.73
C TYR A 304 -9.02 3.35 13.72
N LEU A 305 -9.41 3.96 12.59
CA LEU A 305 -9.43 5.42 12.47
C LEU A 305 -10.49 6.08 13.37
N ARG A 306 -11.67 5.45 13.52
CA ARG A 306 -12.70 5.92 14.48
C ARG A 306 -12.17 5.93 15.92
N LEU A 307 -11.41 4.90 16.30
CA LEU A 307 -10.82 4.80 17.63
C LEU A 307 -9.69 5.81 17.84
N CYS A 308 -8.87 6.08 16.82
CA CYS A 308 -7.87 7.15 16.87
C CYS A 308 -8.51 8.52 17.17
N ASP A 309 -9.68 8.78 16.60
CA ASP A 309 -10.49 9.98 16.83
C ASP A 309 -11.34 9.95 18.11
N CYS A 310 -11.10 8.97 18.99
CA CYS A 310 -11.86 8.78 20.23
C CYS A 310 -13.37 8.50 20.04
N ASP A 311 -13.81 8.11 18.84
CA ASP A 311 -15.19 7.64 18.59
C ASP A 311 -15.30 6.14 18.93
N THR A 312 -15.14 5.84 20.22
CA THR A 312 -15.13 4.47 20.76
C THR A 312 -16.38 3.69 20.39
N ARG A 313 -17.55 4.32 20.40
CA ARG A 313 -18.82 3.65 20.08
C ARG A 313 -18.86 3.20 18.63
N ALA A 314 -18.54 4.09 17.68
CA ALA A 314 -18.56 3.74 16.27
C ALA A 314 -17.43 2.76 15.91
N GLY A 315 -16.27 2.88 16.56
CA GLY A 315 -15.15 1.96 16.41
C GLY A 315 -15.49 0.54 16.84
N LEU A 316 -16.02 0.36 18.07
CA LEU A 316 -16.43 -0.94 18.59
C LEU A 316 -17.56 -1.57 17.76
N ALA A 317 -18.50 -0.77 17.25
CA ALA A 317 -19.56 -1.26 16.37
C ALA A 317 -19.00 -1.77 15.02
N ALA A 318 -17.97 -1.12 14.47
CA ALA A 318 -17.29 -1.62 13.27
C ALA A 318 -16.50 -2.90 13.53
N ILE A 319 -15.82 -3.00 14.69
CA ILE A 319 -15.17 -4.25 15.12
C ILE A 319 -16.18 -5.38 15.19
N GLU A 320 -17.31 -5.18 15.87
CA GLU A 320 -18.37 -6.19 15.99
C GLU A 320 -18.90 -6.63 14.60
N LYS A 321 -19.10 -5.68 13.68
CA LYS A 321 -19.50 -5.99 12.29
C LYS A 321 -18.44 -6.81 11.57
N ALA A 322 -17.17 -6.42 11.65
CA ALA A 322 -16.05 -7.11 11.00
C ALA A 322 -15.87 -8.54 11.54
N SER A 323 -15.96 -8.71 12.85
CA SER A 323 -15.83 -10.02 13.51
C SER A 323 -16.84 -11.05 13.02
N ARG A 324 -18.08 -10.63 12.70
CA ARG A 324 -19.06 -11.55 12.10
C ARG A 324 -18.60 -12.08 10.74
N GLY A 325 -17.93 -11.24 9.93
CA GLY A 325 -17.33 -11.65 8.67
C GLY A 325 -16.10 -12.55 8.84
N LEU A 326 -15.30 -12.33 9.88
CA LEU A 326 -14.12 -13.17 10.17
C LEU A 326 -14.49 -14.57 10.65
N VAL A 327 -15.48 -14.67 11.54
CA VAL A 327 -15.94 -15.95 12.11
C VAL A 327 -16.62 -16.82 11.05
N THR A 328 -17.24 -16.21 10.04
CA THR A 328 -17.88 -16.94 8.94
C THR A 328 -16.91 -17.38 7.85
N ASN A 329 -15.80 -16.65 7.66
CA ASN A 329 -14.84 -16.88 6.59
C ASN A 329 -13.48 -17.37 7.11
N SER A 330 -13.46 -18.23 8.14
CA SER A 330 -12.25 -18.74 8.80
C SER A 330 -11.42 -19.67 7.90
N GLY A 331 -10.91 -19.14 6.80
CA GLY A 331 -9.94 -19.76 5.91
C GLY A 331 -8.52 -19.32 6.28
N ALA A 332 -7.76 -20.27 6.83
CA ALA A 332 -6.32 -20.27 7.11
C ALA A 332 -5.55 -18.94 6.94
N ASP A 333 -5.24 -18.27 8.05
CA ASP A 333 -4.27 -17.19 8.09
C ASP A 333 -2.84 -17.72 7.99
N ALA A 334 -2.05 -17.12 7.10
CA ALA A 334 -0.64 -17.43 6.90
C ALA A 334 0.28 -16.83 7.99
N CYS A 335 -0.26 -16.05 8.92
CA CYS A 335 0.54 -15.32 9.91
C CYS A 335 -0.18 -15.26 11.28
N ASP A 336 0.56 -15.53 12.35
CA ASP A 336 0.05 -15.54 13.73
C ASP A 336 -0.25 -14.11 14.22
N PRO A 337 -1.53 -13.73 14.43
CA PRO A 337 -1.89 -12.41 14.92
C PRO A 337 -1.46 -12.18 16.38
N GLN A 338 -1.21 -13.23 17.17
CA GLN A 338 -0.73 -13.10 18.56
C GLN A 338 0.68 -12.52 18.61
N ALA A 339 1.56 -12.94 17.71
CA ALA A 339 2.93 -12.42 17.64
C ALA A 339 2.97 -10.90 17.44
N PHE A 340 2.05 -10.36 16.64
CA PHE A 340 1.92 -8.91 16.45
C PHE A 340 1.36 -8.20 17.68
N LEU A 341 0.36 -8.77 18.34
CA LEU A 341 -0.19 -8.22 19.58
C LEU A 341 0.91 -8.08 20.64
N ASN A 342 1.70 -9.14 20.85
CA ASN A 342 2.81 -9.12 21.80
C ASN A 342 3.87 -8.08 21.41
N ALA A 343 4.24 -8.00 20.13
CA ALA A 343 5.20 -7.01 19.66
C ALA A 343 4.71 -5.56 19.85
N GLU A 344 3.43 -5.30 19.65
CA GLU A 344 2.82 -3.99 19.89
C GLU A 344 2.78 -3.64 21.38
N LEU A 345 2.47 -4.60 22.26
CA LEU A 345 2.48 -4.39 23.71
C LEU A 345 3.88 -4.09 24.26
N ASP A 346 4.91 -4.71 23.66
CA ASP A 346 6.31 -4.57 24.09
C ASP A 346 6.98 -3.28 23.58
N ARG A 347 6.72 -2.89 22.31
CA ARG A 347 7.53 -1.89 21.59
C ARG A 347 6.82 -0.57 21.33
N SER A 348 5.52 -0.46 21.60
CA SER A 348 4.78 0.75 21.25
C SER A 348 4.99 1.90 22.24
N THR A 349 4.95 3.11 21.69
CA THR A 349 4.84 4.34 22.49
C THR A 349 3.39 4.56 22.90
N PRO A 350 3.11 5.04 24.13
CA PRO A 350 1.75 5.36 24.55
C PRO A 350 1.06 6.38 23.62
N GLY A 351 -0.20 6.14 23.27
CA GLY A 351 -0.99 7.06 22.42
C GLY A 351 -2.29 6.44 21.90
N THR A 352 -3.19 7.29 21.37
CA THR A 352 -4.50 6.86 20.83
C THR A 352 -4.35 5.85 19.69
N HIS A 353 -3.39 6.09 18.79
CA HIS A 353 -3.05 5.15 17.72
C HIS A 353 -2.67 3.78 18.27
N THR A 354 -1.81 3.71 19.28
CA THR A 354 -1.38 2.44 19.89
C THR A 354 -2.57 1.66 20.43
N SER A 355 -3.44 2.33 21.19
CA SER A 355 -4.62 1.70 21.79
C SER A 355 -5.63 1.24 20.71
N ALA A 356 -5.79 2.03 19.64
CA ALA A 356 -6.60 1.65 18.48
C ALA A 356 -6.00 0.45 17.72
N ARG A 357 -4.67 0.39 17.53
CA ARG A 357 -3.99 -0.77 16.92
C ARG A 357 -4.20 -2.01 17.75
N LEU A 358 -3.96 -1.93 19.07
CA LEU A 358 -4.16 -3.04 20.01
C LEU A 358 -5.61 -3.54 20.00
N ALA A 359 -6.60 -2.63 20.02
CA ALA A 359 -8.02 -3.02 19.96
C ALA A 359 -8.36 -3.82 18.69
N VAL A 360 -7.83 -3.41 17.54
CA VAL A 360 -8.03 -4.10 16.27
C VAL A 360 -7.23 -5.41 16.18
N CYS A 361 -6.02 -5.48 16.76
CA CYS A 361 -5.26 -6.73 16.93
C CYS A 361 -6.04 -7.74 17.76
N VAL A 362 -6.53 -7.32 18.92
CA VAL A 362 -7.32 -8.16 19.82
C VAL A 362 -8.58 -8.65 19.11
N ALA A 363 -9.22 -7.81 18.30
CA ALA A 363 -10.36 -8.25 17.51
C ALA A 363 -10.01 -9.36 16.52
N LEU A 364 -8.85 -9.28 15.86
CA LEU A 364 -8.36 -10.28 14.93
C LEU A 364 -7.98 -11.59 15.64
N VAL A 365 -7.20 -11.51 16.73
CA VAL A 365 -6.80 -12.68 17.54
C VAL A 365 -8.04 -13.36 18.10
N ALA A 366 -8.95 -12.61 18.73
CA ALA A 366 -10.17 -13.18 19.31
C ALA A 366 -11.04 -13.83 18.22
N ALA A 367 -11.18 -13.21 17.04
CA ALA A 367 -12.01 -13.75 15.97
C ALA A 367 -11.49 -15.07 15.38
N THR A 368 -10.18 -15.30 15.45
CA THR A 368 -9.50 -16.51 14.95
C THR A 368 -9.23 -17.55 16.04
N THR A 369 -9.41 -17.17 17.32
CA THR A 369 -9.26 -18.07 18.47
C THR A 369 -10.46 -19.00 18.59
N PRO A 370 -10.27 -20.32 18.79
CA PRO A 370 -11.36 -21.25 19.09
C PRO A 370 -12.22 -20.79 20.28
N ALA A 371 -13.54 -21.00 20.19
CA ALA A 371 -14.49 -20.48 21.17
C ALA A 371 -14.27 -21.01 22.60
N ASP A 372 -13.77 -22.24 22.74
CA ASP A 372 -13.38 -22.86 24.01
C ASP A 372 -12.11 -22.23 24.62
N SER A 373 -11.26 -21.65 23.78
CA SER A 373 -9.98 -21.06 24.16
C SER A 373 -10.07 -19.55 24.46
N LEU A 374 -11.18 -18.89 24.10
CA LEU A 374 -11.37 -17.45 24.31
C LEU A 374 -11.27 -17.01 25.77
N ALA A 375 -11.69 -17.85 26.71
CA ALA A 375 -11.62 -17.53 28.13
C ALA A 375 -10.16 -17.40 28.60
N TYR A 376 -9.28 -18.30 28.14
CA TYR A 376 -7.85 -18.24 28.43
C TYR A 376 -7.21 -17.01 27.79
N PHE A 377 -7.50 -16.75 26.50
CA PHE A 377 -6.99 -15.56 25.82
C PHE A 377 -7.39 -14.26 26.53
N ARG A 378 -8.63 -14.16 27.02
CA ARG A 378 -9.09 -12.99 27.79
C ARG A 378 -8.28 -12.78 29.07
N ASP A 379 -8.02 -13.86 29.80
CA ASP A 379 -7.35 -13.80 31.09
C ASP A 379 -5.87 -13.43 30.90
N ASP A 380 -5.21 -14.02 29.89
CA ASP A 380 -3.84 -13.70 29.48
C ASP A 380 -3.73 -12.24 29.00
N LEU A 381 -4.64 -11.81 28.10
CA LEU A 381 -4.71 -10.42 27.64
C LEU A 381 -4.88 -9.45 28.80
N SER A 382 -5.75 -9.77 29.76
CA SER A 382 -5.95 -8.89 30.92
C SER A 382 -4.71 -8.77 31.79
N ASP A 383 -3.87 -9.80 31.85
CA ASP A 383 -2.61 -9.75 32.60
C ASP A 383 -1.54 -8.98 31.83
N ASP A 384 -1.43 -9.24 30.53
CA ASP A 384 -0.50 -8.54 29.63
C ASP A 384 -0.76 -7.02 29.59
N LEU A 385 -2.03 -6.61 29.53
CA LEU A 385 -2.40 -5.20 29.51
C LEU A 385 -1.97 -4.47 30.79
N LYS A 386 -2.09 -5.11 31.97
CA LYS A 386 -1.68 -4.53 33.26
C LYS A 386 -0.17 -4.34 33.37
N HIS A 387 0.60 -5.22 32.72
CA HIS A 387 2.06 -5.19 32.76
C HIS A 387 2.67 -4.46 31.56
N SER A 388 1.87 -4.09 30.56
CA SER A 388 2.33 -3.37 29.38
C SER A 388 2.80 -1.95 29.72
N LYS A 389 4.05 -1.66 29.36
CA LYS A 389 4.63 -0.31 29.48
C LYS A 389 3.89 0.71 28.60
N ALA A 390 3.30 0.27 27.49
CA ALA A 390 2.56 1.13 26.58
C ALA A 390 1.25 1.67 27.19
N LEU A 391 0.70 0.96 28.19
CA LEU A 391 -0.59 1.26 28.81
C LEU A 391 -0.49 1.67 30.29
N HIS A 392 0.70 1.69 30.87
CA HIS A 392 0.89 2.05 32.27
C HIS A 392 0.22 3.40 32.62
N GLY A 393 -0.75 3.36 33.54
CA GLY A 393 -1.52 4.54 33.96
C GLY A 393 -2.63 4.97 32.98
N ARG A 394 -2.99 4.12 32.00
CA ARG A 394 -4.00 4.40 30.96
C ARG A 394 -5.18 3.43 31.05
N GLU A 395 -5.82 3.37 32.21
CA GLU A 395 -6.96 2.47 32.50
C GLU A 395 -8.10 2.59 31.47
N GLY A 396 -8.30 3.78 30.88
CA GLY A 396 -9.28 3.99 29.82
C GLY A 396 -8.97 3.23 28.52
N ASP A 397 -7.69 3.11 28.18
CA ASP A 397 -7.22 2.39 26.99
C ASP A 397 -7.26 0.88 27.21
N GLU A 398 -6.89 0.41 28.41
CA GLU A 398 -7.06 -0.99 28.81
C GLU A 398 -8.55 -1.40 28.70
N LYS A 399 -9.45 -0.55 29.20
CA LYS A 399 -10.89 -0.78 29.09
C LYS A 399 -11.35 -0.83 27.63
N LEU A 400 -10.87 0.07 26.78
CA LEU A 400 -11.18 0.07 25.34
C LEU A 400 -10.80 -1.27 24.69
N ILE A 401 -9.60 -1.77 24.97
CA ILE A 401 -9.09 -3.03 24.40
C ILE A 401 -9.94 -4.21 24.89
N MET A 402 -10.30 -4.24 26.17
CA MET A 402 -11.20 -5.27 26.71
C MET A 402 -12.63 -5.17 26.16
N ASP A 403 -13.11 -3.96 25.86
CA ASP A 403 -14.41 -3.75 25.22
C ASP A 403 -14.39 -4.21 23.74
N ALA A 404 -13.25 -4.09 23.05
CA ALA A 404 -13.05 -4.66 21.72
C ALA A 404 -13.10 -6.20 21.76
N PHE A 405 -12.42 -6.84 22.72
CA PHE A 405 -12.55 -8.29 22.95
C PHE A 405 -14.02 -8.70 23.16
N ARG A 406 -14.75 -7.98 24.03
CA ARG A 406 -16.17 -8.28 24.31
C ARG A 406 -17.05 -8.11 23.08
N ALA A 407 -16.73 -7.18 22.18
CA ALA A 407 -17.44 -7.02 20.92
C ALA A 407 -17.31 -8.25 20.02
N VAL A 408 -16.11 -8.84 19.97
CA VAL A 408 -15.86 -10.08 19.20
C VAL A 408 -16.54 -11.29 19.84
N ASP A 409 -16.44 -11.46 21.15
CA ASP A 409 -17.11 -12.55 21.89
C ASP A 409 -18.65 -12.52 21.68
N ARG A 410 -19.27 -11.32 21.67
CA ARG A 410 -20.68 -11.18 21.31
C ARG A 410 -20.96 -11.64 19.87
N ALA A 411 -20.15 -11.21 18.91
CA ALA A 411 -20.28 -11.59 17.51
C ALA A 411 -20.17 -13.11 17.32
N GLN A 412 -19.18 -13.76 17.94
CA GLN A 412 -19.02 -15.22 17.88
C GLN A 412 -20.23 -15.96 18.44
N ARG A 413 -20.75 -15.54 19.59
CA ARG A 413 -21.96 -16.13 20.18
C ARG A 413 -23.20 -15.93 19.29
N GLU A 414 -23.33 -14.78 18.64
CA GLU A 414 -24.42 -14.53 17.70
C GLU A 414 -24.33 -15.47 16.49
N VAL A 415 -23.13 -15.65 15.91
CA VAL A 415 -22.91 -16.57 14.79
C VAL A 415 -23.18 -18.03 15.21
N ALA A 416 -22.67 -18.46 16.36
CA ALA A 416 -22.90 -19.81 16.89
C ALA A 416 -24.41 -20.08 17.13
N ARG A 417 -25.15 -19.10 17.65
CA ARG A 417 -26.61 -19.20 17.84
C ARG A 417 -27.40 -19.25 16.54
N ARG A 418 -26.87 -18.72 15.44
CA ARG A 418 -27.50 -18.82 14.11
C ARG A 418 -27.22 -20.14 13.40
N ALA A 419 -26.13 -20.80 13.79
CA ALA A 419 -25.72 -22.09 13.23
C ALA A 419 -26.39 -23.30 13.93
N ALA A 420 -26.76 -23.14 15.20
CA ALA A 420 -27.57 -24.09 15.97
C ALA A 420 -29.05 -23.93 15.65
#